data_AF-A0A1I7YJU9-F1
#
_entry.id   AF-A0A1I7YJU9-F1
#
_cell.length_a   1.000
_cell.length_b   1.000
_cell.length_c   1.000
_cell.angle_alpha   90.00
_cell.angle_beta   90.00
_cell.angle_gamma   90.00
#
_symmetry.space_group_name_H-M   'P 1'
#
loop_
_entity.id
_entity.type
_entity.pdbx_description
1 polymer ?
#
loop_
_entity_poly.entity_id
_entity_poly.type
_entity_poly.pdbx_seq_one_letter_code
_entity_poly.pdbx_strand_id
1 'polypeptide(L)'
;MNGSFSDPMLACSVLQLLYVAKHMWYEQLALRPGTAGTEKAGFYRFWMTTVFMVTIYVTPVGILAHSAKGASRAVCVLLSAANLFFQYIRIDVDAQRYDFRVADGNVKVWDRDPFFINAKCRNEAGEGTVKLLLGSGYWGIVRHPNYPMEVLTFASWCFFPRSACLLPYFPVLFMSVFLFFRMTRIENECLAKYAHYWIQYCTKVPFRLIPGVY
;
A
#
# COMPACT_ATOMS: atom_id res chain seq x y z
N MET A 1 -36.83 0.43 -3.89
CA MET A 1 -35.62 1.14 -3.41
C MET A 1 -36.01 1.86 -2.14
N ASN A 2 -35.42 1.51 -1.00
CA ASN A 2 -35.65 2.26 0.23
C ASN A 2 -34.92 3.60 0.09
N GLY A 3 -35.62 4.73 0.21
CA GLY A 3 -35.06 6.07 -0.02
C GLY A 3 -34.04 6.55 1.01
N SER A 4 -33.41 5.65 1.77
CA SER A 4 -32.47 5.96 2.86
C SER A 4 -31.17 5.20 2.68
N PHE A 5 -30.04 5.89 2.85
CA PHE A 5 -28.71 5.26 2.88
C PHE A 5 -28.56 4.43 4.16
N SER A 6 -28.05 3.20 4.04
CA SER A 6 -27.71 2.39 5.21
C SER A 6 -26.38 2.85 5.81
N ASP A 7 -26.24 2.78 7.13
CA ASP A 7 -25.01 3.13 7.85
C ASP A 7 -23.74 2.45 7.27
N PRO A 8 -23.71 1.13 6.98
CA PRO A 8 -22.55 0.49 6.37
C PRO A 8 -22.26 0.98 4.96
N MET A 9 -23.30 1.32 4.16
CA MET A 9 -23.12 1.86 2.82
C MET A 9 -22.48 3.26 2.88
N LEU A 10 -22.98 4.12 3.77
CA LEU A 10 -22.43 5.46 3.95
C LEU A 10 -20.98 5.40 4.44
N ALA A 11 -20.71 4.60 5.48
CA ALA A 11 -19.36 4.43 6.01
C ALA A 11 -18.38 3.92 4.96
N CYS A 12 -18.73 2.84 4.23
CA CYS A 12 -17.85 2.28 3.21
C CYS A 12 -17.57 3.28 2.07
N SER A 13 -18.60 3.98 1.58
CA SER A 13 -18.45 4.99 0.52
C SER A 13 -17.57 6.16 0.95
N VAL A 14 -17.77 6.70 2.16
CA VAL A 14 -16.96 7.81 2.70
C VAL A 14 -15.50 7.38 2.83
N LEU A 15 -15.21 6.18 3.35
CA LEU A 15 -13.84 5.70 3.51
C LEU A 15 -13.14 5.47 2.16
N GLN A 16 -13.86 5.00 1.14
CA GLN A 16 -13.33 4.84 -0.21
C GLN A 16 -13.06 6.20 -0.87
N LEU A 17 -13.95 7.18 -0.70
CA LEU A 17 -13.72 8.54 -1.19
C LEU A 17 -12.53 9.20 -0.50
N LEU A 18 -12.41 9.03 0.82
CA LEU A 18 -11.24 9.49 1.58
C LEU A 18 -9.96 8.83 1.07
N TYR A 19 -9.99 7.52 0.80
CA TYR A 19 -8.86 6.81 0.23
C TYR A 19 -8.41 7.41 -1.11
N VAL A 20 -9.35 7.72 -2.02
CA VAL A 20 -9.06 8.35 -3.32
C VAL A 20 -8.53 9.77 -3.14
N ALA A 21 -9.23 10.63 -2.39
CA ALA A 21 -8.84 12.02 -2.16
C ALA A 21 -7.43 12.12 -1.55
N LYS A 22 -7.16 11.23 -0.59
CA LYS A 22 -5.86 11.13 0.06
C LYS A 22 -4.78 10.62 -0.89
N HIS A 23 -5.08 9.66 -1.77
CA HIS A 23 -4.13 9.23 -2.80
C HIS A 23 -3.74 10.38 -3.74
N MET A 24 -4.70 11.22 -4.12
CA MET A 24 -4.44 12.44 -4.91
C MET A 24 -3.62 13.47 -4.12
N TRP A 25 -3.92 13.66 -2.83
CA TRP A 25 -3.19 14.62 -1.99
C TRP A 25 -1.71 14.25 -1.76
N TYR A 26 -1.43 12.95 -1.69
CA TYR A 26 -0.09 12.39 -1.47
C TYR A 26 0.51 11.77 -2.74
N GLU A 27 0.14 12.27 -3.92
CA GLU A 27 0.59 11.76 -5.20
C GLU A 27 2.13 11.78 -5.33
N GLN A 28 2.79 12.78 -4.73
CA GLN A 28 4.25 12.89 -4.65
C GLN A 28 4.93 11.68 -4.00
N LEU A 29 4.25 10.97 -3.09
CA LEU A 29 4.77 9.75 -2.47
C LEU A 29 4.77 8.57 -3.45
N ALA A 30 3.86 8.58 -4.43
CA ALA A 30 3.71 7.57 -5.46
C ALA A 30 4.60 7.84 -6.69
N LEU A 31 4.75 9.11 -7.06
CA LEU A 31 5.57 9.55 -8.20
C LEU A 31 7.05 9.52 -7.83
N ARG A 32 7.75 8.47 -8.28
CA ARG A 32 9.21 8.37 -8.18
C ARG A 32 9.88 9.05 -9.38
N PRO A 33 10.75 10.05 -9.17
CA PRO A 33 11.62 10.55 -10.22
C PRO A 33 12.50 9.40 -10.75
N GLY A 34 12.45 9.15 -12.06
CA GLY A 34 13.31 8.17 -12.74
C GLY A 34 12.84 6.71 -12.75
N THR A 35 11.68 6.33 -12.21
CA THR A 35 11.09 4.99 -12.44
C THR A 35 9.85 5.00 -13.33
N ALA A 36 9.30 6.18 -13.64
CA ALA A 36 8.13 6.34 -14.50
C ALA A 36 8.38 5.89 -15.97
N GLY A 37 9.65 5.68 -16.37
CA GLY A 37 10.02 5.37 -17.76
C GLY A 37 10.26 3.90 -18.09
N THR A 38 10.34 2.99 -17.11
CA THR A 38 10.73 1.58 -17.37
C THR A 38 9.58 0.72 -17.91
N GLU A 39 8.36 1.21 -17.76
CA GLU A 39 7.16 0.39 -17.75
C GLU A 39 6.21 0.90 -18.85
N LYS A 40 6.23 0.25 -20.02
CA LYS A 40 5.53 0.71 -21.25
C LYS A 40 4.02 0.87 -21.04
N ALA A 41 3.47 2.03 -21.42
CA ALA A 41 2.04 2.25 -21.51
C ALA A 41 1.43 1.38 -22.61
N GLY A 42 0.63 0.38 -22.23
CA GLY A 42 0.00 -0.55 -23.16
C GLY A 42 -1.40 -0.94 -22.69
N PHE A 43 -2.17 -1.63 -23.55
CA PHE A 43 -3.56 -1.99 -23.30
C PHE A 43 -3.79 -2.59 -21.91
N TYR A 44 -2.95 -3.55 -21.51
CA TYR A 44 -3.00 -4.18 -20.19
C TYR A 44 -3.06 -3.15 -19.05
N ARG A 45 -2.21 -2.12 -19.06
CA ARG A 45 -2.17 -1.11 -18.00
C ARG A 45 -3.42 -0.25 -18.00
N PHE A 46 -3.83 0.23 -19.17
CA PHE A 46 -5.02 1.05 -19.31
C PHE A 46 -6.25 0.29 -18.82
N TRP A 47 -6.48 -0.92 -19.32
CA TRP A 47 -7.62 -1.74 -18.91
C TRP A 47 -7.57 -2.09 -17.41
N MET A 48 -6.40 -2.42 -16.88
CA MET A 48 -6.25 -2.71 -15.45
C MET A 48 -6.64 -1.51 -14.57
N THR A 49 -6.20 -0.30 -14.91
CA THR A 49 -6.42 0.89 -14.07
C THR A 49 -7.80 1.53 -14.26
N THR A 50 -8.34 1.56 -15.49
CA THR A 50 -9.62 2.24 -15.77
C THR A 50 -10.84 1.35 -15.60
N VAL A 51 -10.70 0.04 -15.80
CA VAL A 51 -11.83 -0.90 -15.75
C VAL A 51 -11.70 -1.85 -14.57
N PHE A 52 -10.63 -2.66 -14.55
CA PHE A 52 -10.57 -3.81 -13.66
C PHE A 52 -10.44 -3.42 -12.19
N MET A 53 -9.48 -2.56 -11.84
CA MET A 53 -9.29 -2.10 -10.46
C MET A 53 -10.51 -1.34 -9.94
N VAL A 54 -11.08 -0.45 -10.76
CA VAL A 54 -12.30 0.30 -10.39
C VAL A 54 -13.43 -0.66 -10.07
N THR A 55 -13.69 -1.65 -10.94
CA THR A 55 -14.74 -2.66 -10.77
C THR A 55 -14.56 -3.45 -9.46
N ILE A 56 -13.33 -3.90 -9.18
CA ILE A 56 -13.04 -4.60 -7.94
C ILE A 56 -13.30 -3.70 -6.73
N TYR A 57 -12.80 -2.46 -6.75
CA TYR A 57 -12.81 -1.60 -5.56
C TYR A 57 -14.22 -1.17 -5.17
N VAL A 58 -15.12 -0.96 -6.14
CA VAL A 58 -16.52 -0.58 -5.87
C VAL A 58 -17.40 -1.75 -5.45
N THR A 59 -16.93 -3.00 -5.54
CA THR A 59 -17.73 -4.21 -5.26
C THR A 59 -18.41 -4.18 -3.88
N PRO A 60 -17.76 -3.81 -2.76
CA PRO A 60 -18.41 -3.79 -1.45
C PRO A 60 -19.56 -2.78 -1.36
N VAL A 61 -19.38 -1.57 -1.92
CA VAL A 61 -20.41 -0.52 -1.97
C VAL A 61 -21.55 -0.94 -2.90
N GLY A 62 -21.25 -1.53 -4.06
CA GLY A 62 -22.26 -2.05 -4.98
C GLY A 62 -23.16 -3.09 -4.32
N ILE A 63 -22.59 -4.03 -3.57
CA ILE A 63 -23.36 -5.03 -2.81
C ILE A 63 -24.21 -4.36 -1.72
N LEU A 64 -23.67 -3.38 -0.99
CA LEU A 64 -24.40 -2.63 0.02
C LEU A 64 -25.55 -1.80 -0.56
N ALA A 65 -25.43 -1.31 -1.80
CA ALA A 65 -26.50 -0.58 -2.48
C ALA A 65 -27.70 -1.47 -2.83
N HIS A 66 -27.45 -2.77 -3.06
CA HIS A 66 -28.49 -3.75 -3.35
C HIS A 66 -28.94 -4.57 -2.12
N SER A 67 -28.27 -4.42 -0.98
CA SER A 67 -28.57 -5.16 0.25
C SER A 67 -29.20 -4.26 1.32
N ALA A 68 -30.34 -4.68 1.87
CA ALA A 68 -30.93 -4.04 3.05
C ALA A 68 -30.19 -4.39 4.36
N LYS A 69 -29.22 -5.31 4.31
CA LYS A 69 -28.48 -5.83 5.47
C LYS A 69 -26.98 -5.56 5.32
N GLY A 70 -26.34 -5.21 6.43
CA GLY A 70 -24.89 -5.07 6.53
C GLY A 70 -24.42 -5.20 7.97
N ALA A 71 -23.24 -4.66 8.24
CA ALA A 71 -22.70 -4.53 9.59
C ALA A 71 -23.61 -3.66 10.48
N SER A 72 -23.63 -3.94 11.79
CA SER A 72 -24.32 -3.08 12.76
C SER A 72 -23.60 -1.73 12.89
N ARG A 73 -24.28 -0.71 13.44
CA ARG A 73 -23.68 0.61 13.69
C ARG A 73 -22.36 0.54 14.46
N ALA A 74 -22.34 -0.23 15.54
CA ALA A 74 -21.14 -0.40 16.36
C ALA A 74 -19.97 -0.99 15.54
N VAL A 75 -20.24 -2.01 14.72
CA VAL A 75 -19.24 -2.60 13.83
C VAL A 75 -18.80 -1.61 12.76
N CYS A 76 -19.71 -0.78 12.23
CA CYS A 76 -19.37 0.26 11.27
C CYS A 76 -18.39 1.29 11.86
N VAL A 77 -18.60 1.70 13.11
CA VAL A 77 -17.68 2.63 13.81
C VAL A 77 -16.30 1.99 14.00
N LEU A 78 -16.26 0.75 14.46
CA LEU A 78 -15.00 0.01 14.66
C LEU A 78 -14.23 -0.18 13.34
N LEU A 79 -14.91 -0.65 12.29
CA LEU A 79 -14.30 -0.83 10.97
C LEU A 79 -13.83 0.50 10.38
N SER A 80 -14.58 1.59 10.58
CA SER A 80 -14.19 2.92 10.13
C SER A 80 -12.95 3.42 10.85
N ALA A 81 -12.90 3.30 12.18
CA ALA A 81 -11.73 3.68 12.97
C ALA A 81 -10.49 2.88 12.57
N ALA A 82 -10.63 1.55 12.43
CA ALA A 82 -9.55 0.68 11.98
C ALA A 82 -9.08 1.05 10.56
N ASN A 83 -10.01 1.29 9.63
CA ASN A 83 -9.67 1.69 8.27
C ASN A 83 -8.86 2.99 8.24
N LEU A 84 -9.32 4.03 8.94
CA LEU A 84 -8.61 5.30 9.03
C LEU A 84 -7.21 5.14 9.64
N PHE A 85 -7.08 4.29 10.66
CA PHE A 85 -5.79 3.96 11.25
C PHE A 85 -4.84 3.30 10.24
N PHE A 86 -5.28 2.24 9.54
CA PHE A 86 -4.44 1.58 8.52
C PHE A 86 -4.05 2.54 7.39
N GLN A 87 -5.01 3.35 6.96
CA GLN A 87 -4.80 4.38 5.95
C GLN A 87 -3.79 5.45 6.38
N TYR A 88 -3.78 5.83 7.65
CA TYR A 88 -2.81 6.76 8.23
C TYR A 88 -1.41 6.14 8.29
N ILE A 89 -1.28 4.95 8.89
CA ILE A 89 0.03 4.27 9.01
C ILE A 89 0.65 4.02 7.64
N ARG A 90 -0.14 3.61 6.64
CA ARG A 90 0.34 3.42 5.26
C ARG A 90 1.01 4.69 4.71
N ILE A 91 0.41 5.85 4.94
CA ILE A 91 1.01 7.12 4.48
C ILE A 91 2.24 7.44 5.27
N ASP A 92 2.18 7.32 6.59
CA ASP A 92 3.31 7.64 7.46
C ASP A 92 4.54 6.80 7.09
N VAL A 93 4.33 5.53 6.74
CA VAL A 93 5.35 4.63 6.19
C VAL A 93 5.97 5.17 4.88
N ASP A 94 5.13 5.58 3.92
CA ASP A 94 5.61 6.06 2.62
C ASP A 94 6.25 7.46 2.75
N ALA A 95 5.73 8.32 3.61
CA ALA A 95 6.24 9.65 3.95
C ALA A 95 7.62 9.55 4.60
N GLN A 96 7.79 8.68 5.60
CA GLN A 96 9.09 8.43 6.24
C GLN A 96 10.19 8.11 5.22
N ARG A 97 9.88 7.25 4.22
CA ARG A 97 10.83 6.92 3.14
C ARG A 97 11.05 8.09 2.19
N TYR A 98 10.01 8.86 1.89
CA TYR A 98 10.09 10.02 1.02
C TYR A 98 10.96 11.11 1.65
N ASP A 99 10.65 11.52 2.88
CA ASP A 99 11.38 12.54 3.63
C ASP A 99 12.86 12.16 3.79
N PHE A 100 13.14 10.89 4.13
CA PHE A 100 14.49 10.37 4.20
C PHE A 100 15.28 10.53 2.89
N ARG A 101 14.63 10.34 1.73
CA ARG A 101 15.27 10.46 0.42
C ARG A 101 15.43 11.91 0.00
N VAL A 102 14.47 12.77 0.30
CA VAL A 102 14.54 14.20 0.00
C VAL A 102 15.63 14.87 0.83
N ALA A 103 15.79 14.46 2.08
CA ALA A 103 16.83 14.95 2.97
C ALA A 103 18.22 14.32 2.74
N ASP A 104 18.38 13.46 1.74
CA ASP A 104 19.62 12.70 1.46
C ASP A 104 20.18 11.99 2.72
N GLY A 105 19.28 11.44 3.54
CA GLY A 105 19.61 10.78 4.80
C GLY A 105 19.85 11.71 6.00
N ASN A 106 19.84 13.03 5.81
CA ASN A 106 20.00 14.03 6.87
C ASN A 106 18.66 14.38 7.54
N VAL A 107 17.93 13.36 8.00
CA VAL A 107 16.70 13.52 8.78
C VAL A 107 16.63 12.46 9.86
N LYS A 108 16.14 12.82 11.04
CA LYS A 108 15.92 11.86 12.12
C LYS A 108 14.72 10.96 11.81
N VAL A 109 14.86 9.68 12.10
CA VAL A 109 13.77 8.71 12.01
C VAL A 109 13.43 8.26 13.44
N TRP A 110 12.24 8.63 13.91
CA TRP A 110 11.80 8.43 15.31
C TRP A 110 12.83 8.96 16.33
N ASP A 111 13.21 10.23 16.16
CA ASP A 111 14.14 10.99 17.02
C ASP A 111 15.57 10.43 17.10
N ARG A 112 15.94 9.52 16.21
CA ARG A 112 17.27 8.91 16.14
C ARG A 112 17.88 9.08 14.76
N ASP A 113 19.21 9.06 14.71
CA ASP A 113 19.93 9.04 13.45
C ASP A 113 19.61 7.74 12.70
N PRO A 114 19.20 7.82 11.42
CA PRO A 114 18.76 6.65 10.69
C PRO A 114 19.94 5.74 10.34
N PHE A 115 19.74 4.44 10.53
CA PHE A 115 20.55 3.44 9.86
C PHE A 115 20.11 3.31 8.40
N PHE A 116 21.07 3.41 7.48
CA PHE A 116 20.85 3.18 6.06
C PHE A 116 22.13 2.66 5.39
N ILE A 117 21.98 2.09 4.18
CA ILE A 117 23.08 1.58 3.38
C ILE A 117 23.25 2.42 2.12
N ASN A 118 24.48 2.87 1.87
CA ASN A 118 24.87 3.56 0.64
C ASN A 118 25.11 2.54 -0.48
N ALA A 119 24.07 2.25 -1.27
CA ALA A 119 24.16 1.29 -2.34
C ALA A 119 24.65 1.95 -3.63
N LYS A 120 25.83 1.55 -4.11
CA LYS A 120 26.35 1.95 -5.43
C LYS A 120 25.62 1.15 -6.51
N CYS A 121 24.99 1.85 -7.43
CA CYS A 121 24.26 1.28 -8.57
C CYS A 121 24.72 1.91 -9.88
N ARG A 122 24.41 1.20 -10.97
CA ARG A 122 24.55 1.73 -12.31
C ARG A 122 23.19 2.23 -12.81
N ASN A 123 23.18 3.41 -13.41
CA ASN A 123 22.01 4.00 -14.05
C ASN A 123 21.72 3.26 -15.35
N GLU A 124 20.55 3.51 -15.94
CA GLU A 124 20.24 3.03 -17.30
C GLU A 124 21.25 3.54 -18.35
N ALA A 125 21.85 4.72 -18.10
CA ALA A 125 22.91 5.31 -18.91
C ALA A 125 24.33 4.76 -18.64
N GLY A 126 24.50 3.81 -17.72
CA GLY A 126 25.82 3.24 -17.39
C GLY A 126 26.64 4.01 -16.34
N GLU A 127 26.17 5.19 -15.92
CA GLU A 127 26.81 6.02 -14.89
C GLU A 127 26.61 5.44 -13.48
N GLY A 128 27.60 5.63 -12.61
CA GLY A 128 27.49 5.22 -11.20
C GLY A 128 26.69 6.23 -10.38
N THR A 129 25.58 5.81 -9.78
CA THR A 129 24.88 6.59 -8.74
C THR A 129 24.84 5.87 -7.41
N VAL A 130 24.75 6.65 -6.33
CA VAL A 130 24.51 6.12 -4.99
C VAL A 130 23.03 6.25 -4.69
N LYS A 131 22.44 5.19 -4.12
CA LYS A 131 21.06 5.17 -3.63
C LYS A 131 21.06 4.74 -2.17
N LEU A 132 20.25 5.41 -1.36
CA LEU A 132 20.13 5.16 0.07
C LEU A 132 19.06 4.09 0.34
N LEU A 133 19.45 3.02 1.04
CA LEU A 133 18.53 1.98 1.52
C LEU A 133 18.24 2.21 3.01
N LEU A 134 17.08 2.78 3.32
CA LEU A 134 16.65 3.06 4.69
C LEU A 134 16.36 1.76 5.45
N GLY A 135 17.04 1.53 6.58
CA GLY A 135 16.83 0.38 7.48
C GLY A 135 16.47 0.81 8.90
N SER A 136 15.73 1.91 9.05
CA SER A 136 15.23 2.42 10.34
C SER A 136 13.75 2.75 10.25
N GLY A 137 13.11 3.00 11.40
CA GLY A 137 11.67 3.24 11.46
C GLY A 137 10.87 2.01 11.02
N TYR A 138 9.81 2.24 10.26
CA TYR A 138 8.98 1.15 9.71
C TYR A 138 9.79 0.22 8.80
N TRP A 139 10.68 0.81 7.99
CA TRP A 139 11.52 0.08 7.03
C TRP A 139 12.67 -0.70 7.70
N GLY A 140 12.96 -0.43 8.97
CA GLY A 140 13.86 -1.24 9.80
C GLY A 140 13.17 -2.46 10.43
N ILE A 141 11.84 -2.45 10.54
CA ILE A 141 11.08 -3.55 11.15
C ILE A 141 10.79 -4.64 10.11
N VAL A 142 10.30 -4.25 8.94
CA VAL A 142 10.04 -5.14 7.79
C VAL A 142 10.37 -4.43 6.48
N ARG A 143 10.60 -5.20 5.40
CA ARG A 143 10.96 -4.64 4.09
C ARG A 143 9.79 -4.01 3.33
N HIS A 144 8.53 -4.41 3.59
CA HIS A 144 7.33 -3.88 2.92
C HIS A 144 6.22 -3.50 3.92
N PRO A 145 6.46 -2.55 4.85
CA PRO A 145 5.54 -2.23 5.94
C PRO A 145 4.21 -1.62 5.48
N ASN A 146 4.18 -1.03 4.28
CA ASN A 146 2.96 -0.45 3.70
C ASN A 146 1.99 -1.50 3.14
N TYR A 147 2.45 -2.71 2.81
CA TYR A 147 1.61 -3.71 2.14
C TYR A 147 0.55 -4.32 3.07
N PRO A 148 0.87 -4.73 4.32
CA PRO A 148 -0.14 -5.22 5.25
C PRO A 148 -1.21 -4.14 5.54
N MET A 149 -0.81 -2.87 5.67
CA MET A 149 -1.75 -1.77 5.91
C MET A 149 -2.69 -1.55 4.73
N GLU A 150 -2.21 -1.70 3.50
CA GLU A 150 -3.06 -1.68 2.31
C GLU A 150 -4.05 -2.85 2.33
N VAL A 151 -3.60 -4.08 2.56
CA VAL A 151 -4.49 -5.26 2.63
C VAL A 151 -5.56 -5.07 3.70
N LEU A 152 -5.20 -4.57 4.88
CA LEU A 152 -6.14 -4.33 5.98
C LEU A 152 -7.14 -3.21 5.66
N THR A 153 -6.73 -2.18 4.92
CA THR A 153 -7.63 -1.15 4.39
C THR A 153 -8.70 -1.79 3.50
N PHE A 154 -8.32 -2.63 2.55
CA PHE A 154 -9.29 -3.35 1.70
C PHE A 154 -10.14 -4.35 2.47
N ALA A 155 -9.55 -5.05 3.45
CA ALA A 155 -10.26 -6.00 4.30
C ALA A 155 -11.42 -5.31 5.01
N SER A 156 -11.17 -4.16 5.62
CA SER A 156 -12.22 -3.41 6.34
C SER A 156 -13.39 -3.00 5.43
N TRP A 157 -13.15 -2.63 4.17
CA TRP A 157 -14.22 -2.37 3.19
C TRP A 157 -15.07 -3.63 2.92
N CYS A 158 -14.40 -4.78 2.77
CA CYS A 158 -15.04 -6.06 2.47
C CYS A 158 -15.91 -6.59 3.62
N PHE A 159 -15.70 -6.12 4.87
CA PHE A 159 -16.46 -6.57 6.03
C PHE A 159 -17.74 -5.76 6.30
N PHE A 160 -17.91 -4.56 5.72
CA PHE A 160 -19.17 -3.79 5.86
C PHE A 160 -20.42 -4.52 5.35
N PRO A 161 -20.40 -5.22 4.19
CA PRO A 161 -21.54 -5.99 3.71
C PRO A 161 -21.96 -7.14 4.62
N ARG A 162 -21.05 -7.69 5.44
CA ARG A 162 -21.27 -8.87 6.30
C ARG A 162 -22.01 -10.00 5.56
N SER A 163 -21.56 -10.30 4.35
CA SER A 163 -22.20 -11.27 3.46
C SER A 163 -21.64 -12.67 3.68
N ALA A 164 -22.47 -13.69 3.46
CA ALA A 164 -22.03 -15.09 3.34
C ALA A 164 -21.47 -15.41 1.95
N CYS A 165 -21.78 -14.58 0.94
CA CYS A 165 -21.22 -14.73 -0.39
C CYS A 165 -19.75 -14.31 -0.41
N LEU A 166 -18.95 -14.94 -1.28
CA LEU A 166 -17.52 -14.63 -1.42
C LEU A 166 -17.25 -13.29 -2.14
N LEU A 167 -18.18 -12.86 -2.99
CA LEU A 167 -18.02 -11.69 -3.88
C LEU A 167 -17.56 -10.39 -3.17
N PRO A 168 -18.13 -9.95 -2.03
CA PRO A 168 -17.66 -8.73 -1.35
C PRO A 168 -16.24 -8.84 -0.78
N TYR A 169 -15.68 -10.05 -0.62
CA TYR A 169 -14.32 -10.28 -0.14
C TYR A 169 -13.30 -10.45 -1.28
N PHE A 170 -13.76 -10.45 -2.53
CA PHE A 170 -12.86 -10.50 -3.68
C PHE A 170 -11.83 -9.36 -3.71
N PRO A 171 -12.15 -8.10 -3.33
CA PRO A 171 -11.16 -7.02 -3.34
C PRO A 171 -9.96 -7.25 -2.41
N VAL A 172 -10.19 -7.71 -1.17
CA VAL A 172 -9.10 -8.02 -0.24
C VAL A 172 -8.27 -9.21 -0.71
N LEU A 173 -8.91 -10.25 -1.26
CA LEU A 173 -8.21 -11.40 -1.83
C LEU A 173 -7.32 -10.97 -3.00
N PHE A 174 -7.87 -10.22 -3.95
CA PHE A 174 -7.14 -9.70 -5.10
C PHE A 174 -5.96 -8.84 -4.65
N MET A 175 -6.17 -7.88 -3.74
CA MET A 175 -5.10 -7.00 -3.25
C MET A 175 -3.99 -7.76 -2.54
N SER A 176 -4.33 -8.79 -1.76
CA SER A 176 -3.35 -9.64 -1.09
C SER A 176 -2.45 -10.36 -2.09
N VAL A 177 -3.05 -10.98 -3.11
CA VAL A 177 -2.31 -11.70 -4.16
C VAL A 177 -1.49 -10.73 -5.02
N PHE A 178 -2.08 -9.61 -5.43
CA PHE A 178 -1.40 -8.59 -6.22
C PHE A 178 -0.16 -8.04 -5.50
N LEU A 179 -0.30 -7.68 -4.22
CA LEU A 179 0.82 -7.17 -3.43
C LEU A 179 1.88 -8.23 -3.17
N PHE A 180 1.51 -9.50 -2.99
CA PHE A 180 2.48 -10.59 -2.86
C PHE A 180 3.35 -10.76 -4.12
N PHE A 181 2.74 -10.78 -5.30
CA PHE A 181 3.51 -10.84 -6.55
C PHE A 181 4.35 -9.58 -6.78
N ARG A 182 3.77 -8.41 -6.50
CA ARG A 182 4.49 -7.13 -6.58
C ARG A 182 5.70 -7.09 -5.65
N MET A 183 5.55 -7.57 -4.42
CA MET A 183 6.61 -7.69 -3.42
C MET A 183 7.76 -8.56 -3.97
N THR A 184 7.43 -9.75 -4.45
CA THR A 184 8.41 -10.70 -4.99
C THR A 184 9.17 -10.10 -6.17
N ARG A 185 8.47 -9.40 -7.07
CA ARG A 185 9.10 -8.69 -8.19
C ARG A 185 10.06 -7.60 -7.71
N ILE A 186 9.64 -6.77 -6.76
CA ILE A 186 10.48 -5.69 -6.21
C ILE A 186 11.71 -6.24 -5.50
N GLU A 187 11.58 -7.34 -4.75
CA GLU A 187 12.73 -8.01 -4.12
C GLU A 187 13.75 -8.46 -5.16
N ASN A 188 13.29 -9.08 -6.25
CA ASN A 188 14.16 -9.51 -7.36
C ASN A 188 14.81 -8.32 -8.08
N GLU A 189 14.05 -7.26 -8.35
CA GLU A 189 14.56 -6.02 -8.95
C GLU A 189 15.60 -5.34 -8.03
N CYS A 190 15.36 -5.31 -6.71
CA CYS A 190 16.30 -4.74 -5.74
C CYS A 190 17.57 -5.60 -5.63
N LEU A 191 17.45 -6.93 -5.65
CA LEU A 191 18.60 -7.82 -5.68
C LEU A 191 19.44 -7.62 -6.95
N ALA A 192 18.79 -7.55 -8.12
CA ALA A 192 19.48 -7.30 -9.39
C ALA A 192 20.16 -5.92 -9.43
N LYS A 193 19.52 -4.91 -8.83
CA LYS A 193 20.00 -3.52 -8.87
C LYS A 193 21.08 -3.21 -7.83
N TYR A 194 20.92 -3.67 -6.60
CA TYR A 194 21.78 -3.33 -5.46
C TYR A 194 22.73 -4.46 -5.06
N ALA A 195 22.56 -5.67 -5.61
CA ALA A 195 23.44 -6.83 -5.42
C ALA A 195 23.80 -7.06 -3.94
N HIS A 196 25.09 -7.01 -3.59
CA HIS A 196 25.57 -7.25 -2.23
C HIS A 196 25.02 -6.26 -1.20
N TYR A 197 24.69 -5.02 -1.58
CA TYR A 197 24.06 -4.06 -0.69
C TYR A 197 22.62 -4.48 -0.33
N TRP A 198 21.89 -5.11 -1.26
CA TRP A 198 20.58 -5.69 -0.94
C TRP A 198 20.70 -6.85 0.04
N ILE A 199 21.70 -7.71 -0.15
CA ILE A 199 21.94 -8.84 0.77
C ILE A 199 22.24 -8.33 2.17
N GLN A 200 23.11 -7.32 2.30
CA GLN A 200 23.41 -6.68 3.60
C GLN A 200 22.14 -6.06 4.23
N TYR A 201 21.31 -5.41 3.42
CA TYR A 201 20.03 -4.87 3.87
C TYR A 201 19.10 -5.98 4.39
N CYS A 202 18.97 -7.08 3.64
CA CYS A 202 18.14 -8.22 4.01
C CYS A 202 18.65 -8.92 5.28
N THR A 203 19.95 -8.91 5.57
CA THR A 203 20.49 -9.41 6.85
C THR A 203 20.08 -8.53 8.02
N LYS A 204 19.96 -7.22 7.83
CA LYS A 204 19.52 -6.27 8.87
C LYS A 204 18.01 -6.26 9.06
N VAL A 205 17.26 -6.38 7.96
CA VAL A 205 15.79 -6.40 7.95
C VAL A 205 15.34 -7.72 7.33
N PRO A 206 15.31 -8.84 8.09
CA PRO A 206 15.09 -10.18 7.53
C PRO A 206 13.64 -10.40 7.06
N PHE A 207 12.68 -9.78 7.74
CA PHE A 207 11.25 -9.98 7.52
C PHE A 207 10.72 -9.08 6.39
N ARG A 208 9.84 -9.63 5.56
CA ARG A 208 9.19 -8.95 4.43
C ARG A 208 7.95 -8.21 4.86
N LEU A 209 7.08 -8.83 5.66
CA LEU A 209 5.74 -8.33 5.98
C LEU A 209 5.41 -8.38 7.47
N ILE A 210 5.70 -9.50 8.14
CA ILE A 210 5.33 -9.76 9.52
C ILE A 210 6.59 -10.10 10.33
N PRO A 211 6.97 -9.27 11.30
CA PRO A 211 8.11 -9.55 12.17
C PRO A 211 8.00 -10.92 12.84
N GLY A 212 9.07 -11.71 12.78
CA GLY A 212 9.13 -13.04 13.39
C GLY A 212 8.43 -14.16 12.60
N VAL A 213 7.75 -13.84 11.50
CA VAL A 213 7.01 -14.85 10.70
C VAL A 213 7.50 -14.87 9.25
N TYR A 214 7.43 -13.74 8.55
CA TYR A 214 7.71 -13.68 7.12
C TYR A 214 8.17 -12.29 6.67
#